data_AF-A0A967YCJ4-F1
#
_entry.id   AF-A0A967YCJ4-F1
#
_cell.length_a   1.000
_cell.length_b   1.000
_cell.length_c   1.000
_cell.angle_alpha   90.00
_cell.angle_beta   90.00
_cell.angle_gamma   90.00
#
_symmetry.space_group_name_H-M   'P 1'
#
loop_
_entity.id
_entity.type
_entity.pdbx_description
1 polymer ?
#
loop_
_entity_poly.entity_id
_entity_poly.type
_entity_poly.pdbx_seq_one_letter_code
_entity_poly.pdbx_strand_id
1 'polypeptide(L)'
;MQDLKSRHKLYIIALPLIIAYLIFFGACLNDPPRRIAPRAVKGVLDLSDWDFKNDGPVDLSGEWEFYWQQHLVPQDFSAKTAGRETGFIEVPGYWKGYELDGKKLPGYGYVTYRLNIVLNKQHEPMALRTVEIANAYTIFVNGQRVGSLGQAGKNRETTVPQQYPQILDFAPKTNQMELILHVSNFHHRRGGIWEVIQLGRESDMRKAQEKRL
;
A
#
# COMPACT_ATOMS: atom_id res chain seq x y z
N MET A 1 -16.52 11.22 -68.29
CA MET A 1 -16.84 12.28 -67.30
C MET A 1 -17.58 11.79 -66.04
N GLN A 2 -18.30 10.65 -66.05
CA GLN A 2 -18.97 10.09 -64.86
C GLN A 2 -18.03 9.45 -63.81
N ASP A 3 -16.92 8.86 -64.26
CA ASP A 3 -15.99 8.11 -63.40
C ASP A 3 -15.25 8.99 -62.37
N LEU A 4 -14.92 10.23 -62.77
CA LEU A 4 -14.26 11.20 -61.89
C LEU A 4 -15.16 11.64 -60.72
N LYS A 5 -16.48 11.77 -60.95
CA LYS A 5 -17.47 12.13 -59.92
C LYS A 5 -17.71 11.01 -58.91
N SER A 6 -17.57 9.74 -59.32
CA SER A 6 -17.71 8.58 -58.43
C SER A 6 -16.54 8.48 -57.45
N ARG A 7 -15.30 8.66 -57.94
CA ARG A 7 -14.09 8.70 -57.11
C ARG A 7 -14.15 9.83 -56.08
N HIS A 8 -14.61 11.03 -56.45
CA HIS A 8 -14.75 12.15 -55.52
C HIS A 8 -15.75 11.87 -54.38
N LYS A 9 -16.87 11.18 -54.67
CA LYS A 9 -17.84 10.78 -53.63
C LYS A 9 -17.27 9.75 -52.65
N LEU A 10 -16.41 8.84 -53.12
CA LEU A 10 -15.76 7.85 -52.27
C LEU A 10 -14.79 8.50 -51.28
N TYR A 11 -14.01 9.51 -51.71
CA TYR A 11 -13.11 10.26 -50.82
C TYR A 11 -13.86 11.10 -49.78
N ILE A 12 -15.01 11.68 -50.13
CA ILE A 12 -15.85 12.48 -49.21
C ILE A 12 -16.38 11.63 -48.03
N ILE A 13 -16.60 10.33 -48.24
CA ILE A 13 -17.08 9.41 -47.19
C ILE A 13 -15.93 8.72 -46.46
N ALA A 14 -14.87 8.32 -47.18
CA ALA A 14 -13.75 7.60 -46.58
C ALA A 14 -12.88 8.51 -45.68
N LEU A 15 -12.69 9.78 -46.04
CA LEU A 15 -11.86 10.72 -45.28
C LEU A 15 -12.38 10.98 -43.85
N PRO A 16 -13.67 11.29 -43.60
CA PRO A 16 -14.16 11.48 -42.23
C PRO A 16 -14.14 10.18 -41.40
N LEU A 17 -14.29 9.01 -42.03
CA LEU A 17 -14.16 7.72 -41.34
C LEU A 17 -12.71 7.44 -40.91
N ILE A 18 -11.73 7.77 -41.74
CA ILE A 18 -10.30 7.67 -41.39
C ILE A 18 -9.95 8.68 -40.29
N ILE A 19 -10.46 9.91 -40.36
CA ILE A 19 -10.25 10.92 -39.32
C ILE A 19 -10.90 10.48 -38.00
N ALA A 20 -12.13 9.96 -38.03
CA ALA A 20 -12.79 9.42 -36.85
C ALA A 20 -12.03 8.23 -36.26
N TYR A 21 -11.50 7.33 -37.10
CA TYR A 21 -10.65 6.21 -36.68
C TYR A 21 -9.34 6.69 -36.02
N LEU A 22 -8.68 7.69 -36.60
CA LEU A 22 -7.45 8.29 -36.05
C LEU A 22 -7.70 9.03 -34.73
N ILE A 23 -8.85 9.70 -34.57
CA ILE A 23 -9.22 10.35 -33.30
C ILE A 23 -9.55 9.29 -32.23
N PHE A 24 -10.27 8.22 -32.61
CA PHE A 24 -10.67 7.15 -31.69
C PHE A 24 -9.47 6.34 -31.18
N PHE A 25 -8.46 6.10 -32.02
CA PHE A 25 -7.22 5.39 -31.63
C PHE A 25 -6.12 6.32 -31.09
N GLY A 26 -6.10 7.60 -31.48
CA GLY A 26 -5.14 8.59 -30.99
C GLY A 26 -5.39 9.01 -29.53
N ALA A 27 -6.63 8.90 -29.06
CA ALA A 27 -7.01 9.28 -27.69
C ALA A 27 -6.40 8.37 -26.60
N CYS A 28 -5.87 7.20 -26.95
CA CYS A 28 -5.23 6.28 -25.99
C CYS A 28 -3.71 6.48 -25.84
N LEU A 29 -3.11 7.40 -26.59
CA LEU A 29 -1.64 7.59 -26.62
C LEU A 29 -1.12 8.69 -25.67
N ASN A 30 -2.02 9.37 -24.94
CA ASN A 30 -1.66 10.54 -24.13
C ASN A 30 -1.57 10.29 -22.62
N ASP A 31 -1.72 9.06 -22.14
CA ASP A 31 -1.39 8.78 -20.75
C ASP A 31 0.13 8.67 -20.61
N PRO A 32 0.79 9.59 -19.89
CA PRO A 32 2.21 9.42 -19.59
C PRO A 32 2.39 8.08 -18.86
N PRO A 33 3.48 7.33 -19.15
CA PRO A 33 3.72 6.07 -18.47
C PRO A 33 3.73 6.33 -16.96
N ARG A 34 2.85 5.64 -16.23
CA ARG A 34 2.84 5.72 -14.77
C ARG A 34 4.21 5.31 -14.26
N ARG A 35 4.86 6.20 -13.54
CA ARG A 35 6.12 5.91 -12.88
C ARG A 35 5.94 4.71 -11.95
N ILE A 36 6.91 3.81 -11.94
CA ILE A 36 6.88 2.64 -11.05
C ILE A 36 7.45 3.10 -9.70
N ALA A 37 6.66 2.94 -8.64
CA ALA A 37 7.12 3.25 -7.28
C ALA A 37 8.26 2.30 -6.85
N PRO A 38 9.24 2.79 -6.09
CA PRO A 38 10.26 1.92 -5.51
C PRO A 38 9.64 0.96 -4.49
N ARG A 39 10.37 -0.10 -4.18
CA ARG A 39 9.98 -1.11 -3.18
C ARG A 39 10.82 -0.94 -1.92
N ALA A 40 10.27 -1.34 -0.79
CA ALA A 40 10.99 -1.41 0.46
C ALA A 40 12.12 -2.45 0.36
N VAL A 41 13.31 -2.08 0.83
CA VAL A 41 14.47 -2.97 0.93
C VAL A 41 14.99 -2.88 2.35
N LYS A 42 15.11 -4.02 3.03
CA LYS A 42 15.55 -4.10 4.43
C LYS A 42 14.88 -3.06 5.35
N GLY A 43 13.56 -2.96 5.28
CA GLY A 43 12.78 -2.09 6.17
C GLY A 43 12.82 -0.60 5.84
N VAL A 44 13.41 -0.20 4.69
CA VAL A 44 13.44 1.18 4.24
C VAL A 44 12.80 1.31 2.86
N LEU A 45 11.87 2.26 2.72
CA LEU A 45 11.28 2.67 1.46
C LEU A 45 11.61 4.14 1.18
N ASP A 46 12.42 4.39 0.14
CA ASP A 46 12.82 5.74 -0.23
C ASP A 46 11.86 6.32 -1.28
N LEU A 47 11.11 7.35 -0.90
CA LEU A 47 10.19 8.14 -1.71
C LEU A 47 10.62 9.60 -1.80
N SER A 48 11.90 9.92 -1.57
CA SER A 48 12.43 11.30 -1.64
C SER A 48 12.14 11.98 -2.98
N ASP A 49 12.12 11.18 -4.05
CA ASP A 49 11.93 11.63 -5.43
C ASP A 49 10.50 11.39 -5.93
N TRP A 50 9.59 10.87 -5.10
CA TRP A 50 8.22 10.56 -5.48
C TRP A 50 7.32 11.79 -5.32
N ASP A 51 6.51 12.12 -6.33
CA ASP A 51 5.53 13.19 -6.25
C ASP A 51 4.12 12.62 -6.15
N PHE A 52 3.55 12.57 -4.95
CA PHE A 52 2.20 11.99 -4.75
C PHE A 52 1.08 12.72 -5.50
N LYS A 53 1.29 13.98 -5.93
CA LYS A 53 0.32 14.72 -6.73
C LYS A 53 0.34 14.31 -8.20
N ASN A 54 1.53 14.07 -8.75
CA ASN A 54 1.71 13.76 -10.17
C ASN A 54 1.83 12.25 -10.44
N ASP A 55 2.54 11.52 -9.58
CA ASP A 55 2.79 10.08 -9.68
C ASP A 55 1.69 9.24 -8.98
N GLY A 56 0.96 9.84 -8.03
CA GLY A 56 -0.17 9.22 -7.33
C GLY A 56 0.21 8.38 -6.09
N PRO A 57 -0.72 7.55 -5.57
CA PRO A 57 -0.49 6.70 -4.41
C PRO A 57 0.58 5.63 -4.65
N VAL A 58 1.29 5.28 -3.58
CA VAL A 58 2.35 4.26 -3.55
C VAL A 58 1.88 3.03 -2.79
N ASP A 59 2.10 1.85 -3.37
CA ASP A 59 1.99 0.60 -2.63
C ASP A 59 3.23 0.41 -1.77
N LEU A 60 3.05 0.23 -0.46
CA LEU A 60 4.14 0.03 0.51
C LEU A 60 4.70 -1.40 0.45
N SER A 61 5.04 -1.87 -0.75
CA SER A 61 5.46 -3.25 -1.00
C SER A 61 6.97 -3.43 -0.85
N GLY A 62 7.41 -4.64 -0.50
CA GLY A 62 8.81 -5.04 -0.37
C GLY A 62 9.13 -5.61 1.01
N GLU A 63 10.39 -5.52 1.41
CA GLU A 63 10.91 -6.10 2.64
C GLU A 63 10.69 -5.17 3.84
N TRP A 64 9.89 -5.62 4.81
CA TRP A 64 9.64 -4.92 6.07
C TRP A 64 10.37 -5.59 7.23
N GLU A 65 10.77 -4.81 8.25
CA GLU A 65 11.27 -5.37 9.50
C GLU A 65 10.16 -6.23 10.14
N PHE A 66 10.53 -7.43 10.59
CA PHE A 66 9.61 -8.42 11.12
C PHE A 66 10.04 -8.85 12.53
N TYR A 67 9.10 -8.77 13.48
CA TYR A 67 9.32 -9.17 14.87
C TYR A 67 8.25 -10.19 15.27
N TRP A 68 8.63 -11.47 15.20
CA TRP A 68 7.75 -12.58 15.54
C TRP A 68 7.46 -12.64 17.04
N GLN A 69 6.19 -12.83 17.40
CA GLN A 69 5.70 -12.92 18.79
C GLN A 69 6.08 -11.74 19.67
N GLN A 70 6.08 -10.55 19.08
CA GLN A 70 6.37 -9.30 19.77
C GLN A 70 5.38 -8.24 19.30
N HIS A 71 4.75 -7.53 20.23
CA HIS A 71 4.03 -6.28 19.98
C HIS A 71 4.86 -5.15 20.56
N LEU A 72 5.76 -4.61 19.74
CA LEU A 72 6.71 -3.56 20.11
C LEU A 72 6.07 -2.21 19.82
N VAL A 73 5.89 -1.39 20.86
CA VAL A 73 5.38 -0.03 20.70
C VAL A 73 6.52 0.89 20.23
N PRO A 74 6.22 2.06 19.65
CA PRO A 74 7.25 2.98 19.13
C PRO A 74 8.36 3.33 20.14
N GLN A 75 8.02 3.39 21.42
CA GLN A 75 8.96 3.66 22.52
C GLN A 75 10.04 2.57 22.65
N ASP A 76 9.73 1.31 22.33
CA ASP A 76 10.67 0.19 22.44
C ASP A 76 11.84 0.36 21.45
N PHE A 77 11.56 0.89 20.25
CA PHE A 77 12.57 1.16 19.23
C PHE A 77 13.47 2.35 19.60
N SER A 78 12.89 3.37 20.22
CA SER A 78 13.62 4.57 20.64
C SER A 78 14.56 4.29 21.82
N ALA A 79 14.12 3.45 22.77
CA ALA A 79 14.90 3.09 23.95
C ALA A 79 15.99 2.03 23.67
N LYS A 80 16.10 1.53 22.43
CA LYS A 80 16.90 0.35 22.06
C LYS A 80 16.57 -0.88 22.92
N THR A 81 15.35 -0.93 23.46
CA THR A 81 14.80 -2.08 24.18
C THR A 81 13.95 -2.97 23.29
N ALA A 82 13.83 -2.60 22.00
CA ALA A 82 13.24 -3.45 20.97
C ALA A 82 13.84 -4.86 21.10
N GLY A 83 12.96 -5.87 21.15
CA GLY A 83 13.40 -7.24 21.22
C GLY A 83 14.14 -7.65 19.95
N ARG A 84 14.64 -8.89 19.93
CA ARG A 84 15.43 -9.39 18.79
C ARG A 84 14.63 -9.26 17.49
N GLU A 85 15.16 -8.50 16.55
CA GLU A 85 14.68 -8.49 15.16
C GLU A 85 14.72 -9.91 14.61
N THR A 86 13.57 -10.37 14.11
CA THR A 86 13.47 -11.74 13.56
C THR A 86 14.05 -11.80 12.16
N GLY A 87 13.98 -10.70 11.41
CA GLY A 87 14.52 -10.52 10.08
C GLY A 87 13.63 -9.61 9.25
N PHE A 88 13.65 -9.81 7.94
CA PHE A 88 12.81 -9.08 6.99
C PHE A 88 11.82 -10.02 6.32
N ILE A 89 10.62 -9.53 6.03
CA ILE A 89 9.57 -10.30 5.35
C ILE A 89 8.95 -9.48 4.23
N GLU A 90 8.60 -10.18 3.14
CA GLU A 90 7.91 -9.58 2.01
C GLU A 90 6.46 -9.21 2.35
N VAL A 91 6.10 -7.96 2.03
CA VAL A 91 4.75 -7.42 2.15
C VAL A 91 4.29 -6.93 0.76
N PRO A 92 3.05 -7.23 0.32
CA PRO A 92 2.08 -8.13 0.97
C PRO A 92 2.57 -9.58 0.95
N GLY A 93 2.09 -10.37 1.91
CA GLY A 93 2.53 -11.75 2.08
C GLY A 93 1.96 -12.43 3.33
N TYR A 94 2.09 -13.76 3.36
CA TYR A 94 1.76 -14.56 4.52
C TYR A 94 3.03 -14.89 5.31
N TRP A 95 3.00 -14.81 6.64
CA TRP A 95 4.14 -15.26 7.46
C TRP A 95 4.19 -16.78 7.62
N LYS A 96 3.10 -17.50 7.32
CA LYS A 96 3.08 -18.96 7.41
C LYS A 96 4.14 -19.54 6.47
N GLY A 97 5.06 -20.32 7.01
CA GLY A 97 6.14 -20.93 6.24
C GLY A 97 7.44 -20.11 6.21
N TYR A 98 7.44 -18.87 6.73
CA TYR A 98 8.67 -18.13 7.00
C TYR A 98 9.59 -18.98 7.89
N GLU A 99 10.88 -19.04 7.55
CA GLU A 99 11.85 -19.86 8.26
C GLU A 99 12.54 -19.03 9.35
N LEU A 100 12.40 -19.45 10.60
CA LEU A 100 13.04 -18.84 11.76
C LEU A 100 13.75 -19.93 12.55
N ASP A 101 15.07 -19.77 12.72
CA ASP A 101 15.93 -20.70 13.45
C ASP A 101 15.72 -22.18 13.03
N GLY A 102 15.63 -22.41 11.70
CA GLY A 102 15.44 -23.74 11.10
C GLY A 102 14.02 -24.31 11.20
N LYS A 103 13.03 -23.52 11.64
CA LYS A 103 11.63 -23.93 11.75
C LYS A 103 10.71 -23.02 10.95
N LYS A 104 9.70 -23.63 10.31
CA LYS A 104 8.66 -22.88 9.60
C LYS A 104 7.60 -22.35 10.56
N LEU A 105 7.30 -21.06 10.46
CA LEU A 105 6.30 -20.42 11.29
C LEU A 105 4.88 -20.95 10.98
N PRO A 106 4.03 -21.11 12.01
CA PRO A 106 2.63 -21.46 11.83
C PRO A 106 1.84 -20.28 11.24
N GLY A 107 0.59 -20.54 10.85
CA GLY A 107 -0.31 -19.48 10.38
C GLY A 107 -0.80 -18.56 11.51
N TYR A 108 -0.93 -19.07 12.73
CA TYR A 108 -1.40 -18.31 13.88
C TYR A 108 -0.23 -17.69 14.66
N GLY A 109 -0.46 -16.54 15.27
CA GLY A 109 0.54 -15.79 16.03
C GLY A 109 0.24 -14.31 16.07
N TYR A 110 1.18 -13.54 16.59
CA TYR A 110 1.13 -12.09 16.66
C TYR A 110 2.51 -11.53 16.35
N VAL A 111 2.56 -10.37 15.72
CA VAL A 111 3.79 -9.83 15.12
C VAL A 111 3.80 -8.31 15.16
N THR A 112 5.01 -7.75 15.14
CA THR A 112 5.23 -6.35 14.78
C THR A 112 5.87 -6.30 13.39
N TYR A 113 5.28 -5.51 12.50
CA TYR A 113 5.90 -5.08 11.26
C TYR A 113 6.38 -3.63 11.43
N ARG A 114 7.54 -3.30 10.89
CA ARG A 114 8.05 -1.92 10.88
C ARG A 114 8.64 -1.56 9.52
N LEU A 115 8.32 -0.36 9.06
CA LEU A 115 8.82 0.24 7.82
C LEU A 115 9.19 1.69 8.08
N ASN A 116 10.40 2.07 7.66
CA ASN A 116 10.86 3.45 7.63
C ASN A 116 10.71 3.99 6.20
N ILE A 117 10.00 5.10 6.06
CA ILE A 117 9.70 5.71 4.77
C ILE A 117 10.37 7.09 4.73
N VAL A 118 11.16 7.35 3.69
CA VAL A 118 11.73 8.66 3.42
C VAL A 118 10.82 9.37 2.42
N LEU A 119 10.18 10.44 2.84
CA LEU A 119 9.26 11.22 2.01
C LEU A 119 10.01 12.37 1.31
N ASN A 120 9.47 12.81 0.18
CA ASN A 120 9.80 14.12 -0.36
C ASN A 120 9.40 15.23 0.65
N LYS A 121 9.81 16.49 0.41
CA LYS A 121 9.36 17.62 1.22
C LYS A 121 7.87 17.89 0.95
N GLN A 122 6.99 17.18 1.64
CA GLN A 122 5.55 17.38 1.57
C GLN A 122 4.95 17.52 2.97
N HIS A 123 4.21 18.61 3.17
CA HIS A 123 3.46 18.91 4.41
C HIS A 123 1.95 18.74 4.24
N GLU A 124 1.50 18.16 3.12
CA GLU A 124 0.09 17.91 2.87
C GLU A 124 -0.42 16.73 3.72
N PRO A 125 -1.69 16.76 4.16
CA PRO A 125 -2.33 15.60 4.78
C PRO A 125 -2.22 14.35 3.90
N MET A 126 -1.82 13.24 4.53
CA MET A 126 -1.66 11.94 3.89
C MET A 126 -2.65 10.95 4.48
N ALA A 127 -2.88 9.86 3.76
CA ALA A 127 -3.66 8.75 4.27
C ALA A 127 -3.04 7.41 3.92
N LEU A 128 -3.16 6.46 4.85
CA LEU A 128 -2.96 5.05 4.60
C LEU A 128 -4.29 4.41 4.25
N ARG A 129 -4.32 3.62 3.18
CA ARG A 129 -5.44 2.73 2.88
C ARG A 129 -5.02 1.29 3.13
N THR A 130 -5.72 0.65 4.05
CA THR A 130 -5.63 -0.78 4.31
C THR A 130 -6.81 -1.48 3.66
N VAL A 131 -6.59 -2.69 3.14
CA VAL A 131 -7.65 -3.49 2.49
C VAL A 131 -7.88 -4.76 3.30
N GLU A 132 -6.90 -5.67 3.29
CA GLU A 132 -6.96 -6.90 4.07
C GLU A 132 -5.63 -7.16 4.79
N ILE A 133 -5.70 -7.08 6.12
CA ILE A 133 -4.63 -7.46 7.05
C ILE A 133 -5.23 -8.50 7.99
N ALA A 134 -4.45 -9.52 8.35
CA ALA A 134 -4.97 -10.66 9.09
C ALA A 134 -5.64 -10.28 10.41
N ASN A 135 -6.93 -10.61 10.51
CA ASN A 135 -7.79 -10.68 11.70
C ASN A 135 -7.85 -9.49 12.64
N ALA A 136 -6.74 -8.94 13.14
CA ALA A 136 -6.76 -7.75 13.96
C ALA A 136 -5.43 -7.00 13.85
N TYR A 137 -5.49 -5.67 13.80
CA TYR A 137 -4.28 -4.87 13.77
C TYR A 137 -4.42 -3.52 14.49
N THR A 138 -3.28 -2.95 14.86
CA THR A 138 -3.13 -1.56 15.29
C THR A 138 -2.01 -0.91 14.49
N ILE A 139 -2.22 0.32 14.02
CA ILE A 139 -1.27 1.07 13.20
C ILE A 139 -0.77 2.29 13.96
N PHE A 140 0.54 2.46 13.97
CA PHE A 140 1.23 3.63 14.49
C PHE A 140 1.99 4.32 13.38
N VAL A 141 1.90 5.64 13.32
CA VAL A 141 2.69 6.50 12.45
C VAL A 141 3.44 7.50 13.32
N ASN A 142 4.77 7.55 13.19
CA ASN A 142 5.63 8.49 13.93
C ASN A 142 5.33 8.52 15.44
N GLY A 143 5.21 7.34 16.05
CA GLY A 143 4.92 7.20 17.47
C GLY A 143 3.46 7.34 17.88
N GLN A 144 2.56 7.77 16.99
CA GLN A 144 1.15 8.00 17.29
C GLN A 144 0.27 6.89 16.72
N ARG A 145 -0.66 6.36 17.52
CA ARG A 145 -1.66 5.41 17.03
C ARG A 145 -2.65 6.14 16.12
N VAL A 146 -2.71 5.77 14.84
CA VAL A 146 -3.59 6.40 13.83
C VAL A 146 -4.84 5.58 13.56
N GLY A 147 -4.83 4.29 13.90
CA GLY A 147 -6.00 3.43 13.69
C GLY A 147 -5.83 2.03 14.25
N SER A 148 -6.94 1.30 14.25
CA SER A 148 -6.97 -0.13 14.54
C SER A 148 -8.21 -0.76 13.92
N LEU A 149 -8.13 -2.07 13.74
CA LEU A 149 -9.24 -2.90 13.32
C LEU A 149 -9.27 -4.13 14.23
N GLY A 150 -10.40 -4.34 14.91
CA GLY A 150 -10.49 -5.35 15.97
C GLY A 150 -9.57 -5.04 17.16
N GLN A 151 -9.15 -6.10 17.87
CA GLN A 151 -8.19 -6.04 18.97
C GLN A 151 -7.03 -6.99 18.71
N ALA A 152 -5.82 -6.44 18.51
CA ALA A 152 -4.61 -7.22 18.27
C ALA A 152 -4.05 -7.78 19.61
N GLY A 153 -4.50 -8.98 19.99
CA GLY A 153 -4.09 -9.69 21.19
C GLY A 153 -2.84 -10.57 21.02
N LYS A 154 -2.32 -11.11 22.12
CA LYS A 154 -1.16 -12.02 22.12
C LYS A 154 -1.55 -13.51 22.07
N ASN A 155 -2.85 -13.80 22.12
CA ASN A 155 -3.44 -15.14 22.06
C ASN A 155 -4.86 -15.07 21.50
N ARG A 156 -5.52 -16.23 21.39
CA ARG A 156 -6.89 -16.34 20.84
C ARG A 156 -7.91 -15.59 21.70
N GLU A 157 -7.76 -15.65 23.01
CA GLU A 157 -8.69 -15.10 24.01
C GLU A 157 -8.68 -13.57 24.02
N THR A 158 -7.54 -12.97 23.70
CA THR A 158 -7.34 -11.50 23.68
C THR A 158 -7.42 -10.90 22.28
N THR A 159 -7.64 -11.72 21.25
CA THR A 159 -7.75 -11.26 19.86
C THR A 159 -9.19 -11.21 19.42
N VAL A 160 -9.68 -10.01 19.08
CA VAL A 160 -11.03 -9.81 18.53
C VAL A 160 -10.91 -9.53 17.04
N PRO A 161 -11.40 -10.43 16.16
CA PRO A 161 -11.18 -10.29 14.73
C PRO A 161 -12.15 -9.30 14.07
N GLN A 162 -11.64 -8.49 13.14
CA GLN A 162 -12.39 -7.64 12.21
C GLN A 162 -11.62 -7.51 10.90
N GLN A 163 -12.34 -7.42 9.76
CA GLN A 163 -11.73 -7.30 8.44
C GLN A 163 -12.62 -6.45 7.53
N TYR A 164 -12.21 -5.20 7.29
CA TYR A 164 -12.79 -4.31 6.30
C TYR A 164 -11.76 -3.22 5.93
N PRO A 165 -11.82 -2.64 4.73
CA PRO A 165 -10.91 -1.57 4.33
C PRO A 165 -11.03 -0.34 5.22
N GLN A 166 -9.91 0.31 5.53
CA GLN A 166 -9.87 1.59 6.25
C GLN A 166 -9.05 2.63 5.48
N ILE A 167 -9.42 3.89 5.65
CA ILE A 167 -8.60 5.06 5.31
C ILE A 167 -8.24 5.74 6.62
N LEU A 168 -6.93 5.85 6.89
CA LEU A 168 -6.38 6.38 8.13
C LEU A 168 -5.58 7.64 7.80
N ASP A 169 -6.09 8.79 8.19
CA ASP A 169 -5.47 10.07 7.92
C ASP A 169 -4.38 10.39 8.94
N PHE A 170 -3.35 11.10 8.48
CA PHE A 170 -2.31 11.65 9.32
C PHE A 170 -1.61 12.81 8.61
N ALA A 171 -0.89 13.62 9.38
CA ALA A 171 -0.09 14.71 8.83
C ALA A 171 1.39 14.46 9.16
N PRO A 172 2.24 14.17 8.17
CA PRO A 172 3.67 14.00 8.41
C PRO A 172 4.28 15.32 8.88
N LYS A 173 5.01 15.28 9.99
CA LYS A 173 5.71 16.46 10.55
C LYS A 173 7.12 16.63 10.01
N THR A 174 7.68 15.56 9.47
CA THR A 174 9.03 15.49 8.92
C THR A 174 8.99 14.65 7.65
N ASN A 175 10.09 14.64 6.91
CA ASN A 175 10.27 13.77 5.76
C ASN A 175 10.61 12.32 6.15
N GLN A 176 10.63 12.00 7.44
CA GLN A 176 10.84 10.65 7.91
C GLN A 176 9.54 10.15 8.54
N MET A 177 9.06 9.03 8.01
CA MET A 177 7.84 8.40 8.47
C MET A 177 8.16 6.98 8.94
N GLU A 178 7.98 6.74 10.23
CA GLU A 178 7.99 5.39 10.79
C GLU A 178 6.57 4.85 10.80
N LEU A 179 6.39 3.67 10.21
CA LEU A 179 5.14 2.92 10.20
C LEU A 179 5.33 1.63 10.98
N ILE A 180 4.54 1.44 12.04
CA ILE A 180 4.55 0.22 12.85
C ILE A 180 3.14 -0.39 12.84
N LEU A 181 3.05 -1.69 12.55
CA LEU A 181 1.81 -2.45 12.63
C LEU A 181 1.95 -3.58 13.64
N HIS A 182 1.04 -3.62 14.61
CA HIS A 182 0.79 -4.84 15.38
C HIS A 182 -0.26 -5.64 14.65
N VAL A 183 0.01 -6.90 14.35
CA VAL A 183 -0.93 -7.79 13.65
C VAL A 183 -1.08 -9.09 14.45
N SER A 184 -2.32 -9.46 14.74
CA SER A 184 -2.64 -10.69 15.46
C SER A 184 -3.56 -11.58 14.64
N ASN A 185 -3.16 -12.82 14.46
CA ASN A 185 -3.94 -13.83 13.77
C ASN A 185 -4.07 -15.09 14.64
N PHE A 186 -5.21 -15.25 15.30
CA PHE A 186 -5.54 -16.49 16.01
C PHE A 186 -6.82 -17.16 15.50
N HIS A 187 -7.59 -16.47 14.66
CA HIS A 187 -8.89 -16.95 14.16
C HIS A 187 -8.87 -17.33 12.67
N HIS A 188 -7.70 -17.32 12.01
CA HIS A 188 -7.56 -17.69 10.60
C HIS A 188 -6.28 -18.51 10.36
N ARG A 189 -6.30 -19.35 9.32
CA ARG A 189 -5.20 -20.29 8.98
C ARG A 189 -3.98 -19.64 8.32
N ARG A 190 -4.13 -18.41 7.81
CA ARG A 190 -3.07 -17.59 7.19
C ARG A 190 -2.99 -16.28 7.96
N GLY A 191 -1.81 -15.91 8.44
CA GLY A 191 -1.55 -14.59 9.01
C GLY A 191 -0.65 -13.78 8.09
N GLY A 192 -0.68 -12.46 8.22
CA GLY A 192 0.13 -11.52 7.44
C GLY A 192 -0.64 -10.29 7.01
N ILE A 193 0.01 -9.47 6.18
CA ILE A 193 -0.60 -8.36 5.45
C ILE A 193 -0.93 -8.92 4.07
N TRP A 194 -2.21 -9.25 3.82
CA TRP A 194 -2.60 -10.05 2.65
C TRP A 194 -2.71 -9.22 1.37
N GLU A 195 -3.09 -7.96 1.51
CA GLU A 195 -3.23 -7.01 0.43
C GLU A 195 -2.33 -5.79 0.65
N VAL A 196 -2.01 -5.09 -0.44
CA VAL A 196 -1.16 -3.91 -0.39
C VAL A 196 -1.74 -2.83 0.53
N ILE A 197 -0.86 -2.22 1.33
CA ILE A 197 -1.14 -0.97 2.04
C ILE A 197 -0.72 0.16 1.10
N GLN A 198 -1.62 1.10 0.86
CA GLN A 198 -1.33 2.23 -0.02
C GLN A 198 -1.12 3.51 0.79
N LEU A 199 -0.13 4.31 0.41
CA LEU A 199 0.12 5.64 0.93
C LEU A 199 -0.14 6.68 -0.16
N GLY A 200 -0.92 7.71 0.15
CA GLY A 200 -1.18 8.79 -0.81
C GLY A 200 -1.66 10.06 -0.13
N ARG A 201 -1.94 11.08 -0.94
CA ARG A 201 -2.59 12.31 -0.45
C ARG A 201 -3.98 11.97 0.07
N GLU A 202 -4.32 12.48 1.24
CA GLU A 202 -5.61 12.19 1.90
C GLU A 202 -6.79 12.48 0.97
N SER A 203 -6.78 13.64 0.31
CA SER A 203 -7.81 14.02 -0.67
C SER A 203 -7.97 13.06 -1.86
N ASP A 204 -6.89 12.46 -2.36
CA ASP A 204 -6.96 11.50 -3.48
C ASP A 204 -7.50 10.15 -3.01
N MET A 205 -7.06 9.70 -1.84
CA MET A 205 -7.49 8.43 -1.25
C MET A 205 -8.99 8.46 -0.92
N ARG A 206 -9.50 9.57 -0.39
CA ARG A 206 -10.93 9.74 -0.09
C ARG A 206 -11.80 9.79 -1.35
N LYS A 207 -11.40 10.56 -2.36
CA LYS A 207 -12.10 10.59 -3.65
C LYS A 207 -12.15 9.21 -4.31
N ALA A 208 -11.08 8.43 -4.21
CA ALA A 208 -11.04 7.08 -4.75
C ALA A 208 -11.99 6.12 -4.01
N GLN A 209 -12.21 6.33 -2.71
CA GLN A 209 -13.15 5.54 -1.91
C GLN A 209 -14.61 5.89 -2.24
N GLU A 210 -14.94 7.17 -2.37
CA GLU A 210 -16.30 7.63 -2.72
C GLU A 210 -16.77 7.08 -4.06
N LYS A 211 -15.89 7.00 -5.06
CA LYS A 211 -16.22 6.43 -6.38
C LYS A 211 -16.49 4.92 -6.38
N ARG A 212 -16.19 4.22 -5.28
CA ARG A 212 -16.38 2.77 -5.15
C ARG A 212 -17.65 2.40 -4.38
N LEU A 213 -18.31 3.40 -3.79
CA LEU A 213 -19.63 3.27 -3.16
C LEU A 213 -20.73 3.57 -4.18
#